data_AF-A0A7U2R936-F1
#
_entry.id   AF-A0A7U2R936-F1
#
_cell.length_a   1.000
_cell.length_b   1.000
_cell.length_c   1.000
_cell.angle_alpha   90.00
_cell.angle_beta   90.00
_cell.angle_gamma   90.00
#
_symmetry.space_group_name_H-M   'P 1'
#
loop_
_entity.id
_entity.type
_entity.pdbx_description
1 polymer ?
#
loop_
_entity_poly.entity_id
_entity_poly.type
_entity_poly.pdbx_seq_one_letter_code
_entity_poly.pdbx_strand_id
1 'polypeptide(L)'
;MYEWLMQEQLPIPDLTIKNYIPLVDEEIQFASPISSNSSRHRIKNNLPGTVGFCPLIFKTQKLNDYISENLSSKKNSYLNAVHKDVLQRASAFLLLKDSKASFTIEGENPTNNPAVRWGRAIETTQWRCSFGF
;
A
#
# COMPACT_ATOMS: atom_id res chain seq x y z
N MET A 1 13.11 9.10 -20.76
CA MET A 1 12.65 8.08 -19.78
C MET A 1 12.74 6.65 -20.29
N TYR A 2 12.84 6.42 -21.60
CA TYR A 2 13.14 5.09 -22.15
C TYR A 2 14.39 4.46 -21.51
N GLU A 3 15.47 5.22 -21.37
CA GLU A 3 16.73 4.76 -20.76
C GLU A 3 16.60 4.34 -19.30
N TRP A 4 15.69 4.98 -18.55
CA TRP A 4 15.41 4.61 -17.17
C TRP A 4 14.61 3.31 -17.09
N LEU A 5 13.70 3.09 -18.04
CA LEU A 5 12.91 1.86 -18.13
C LEU A 5 13.77 0.68 -18.60
N MET A 6 14.60 0.89 -19.63
CA MET A 6 15.43 -0.16 -20.25
C MET A 6 16.80 -0.34 -19.58
N GLN A 7 17.20 0.58 -18.70
CA GLN A 7 18.53 0.62 -18.09
C GLN A 7 19.68 0.70 -19.12
N GLU A 8 19.38 1.20 -20.32
CA GLU A 8 20.33 1.34 -21.43
C GLU A 8 20.44 2.81 -21.87
N GLN A 9 21.66 3.27 -22.08
CA GLN A 9 21.94 4.62 -22.55
C GLN A 9 21.95 4.67 -24.07
N LEU A 10 21.12 5.53 -24.66
CA LEU A 10 21.05 5.75 -26.10
C LEU A 10 22.18 6.69 -26.55
N PRO A 11 22.68 6.58 -27.79
CA PRO A 11 23.73 7.44 -28.33
C PRO A 11 23.16 8.79 -28.82
N ILE A 12 22.54 9.55 -27.93
CA ILE A 12 21.97 10.88 -28.19
C ILE A 12 22.73 11.97 -27.40
N PRO A 13 22.83 13.22 -27.89
CA PRO A 13 23.47 14.28 -27.13
C PRO A 13 22.62 14.72 -25.94
N ASP A 14 23.29 15.15 -24.87
CA ASP A 14 22.67 15.62 -23.63
C ASP A 14 21.99 16.99 -23.83
N LEU A 15 20.87 17.21 -23.12
CA LEU A 15 20.18 18.50 -23.15
C LEU A 15 20.93 19.56 -22.33
N THR A 16 21.17 20.70 -22.96
CA THR A 16 21.88 21.85 -22.36
C THR A 16 20.95 22.84 -21.64
N ILE A 17 19.65 22.56 -21.60
CA ILE A 17 18.64 23.39 -20.94
C ILE A 17 18.91 23.39 -19.43
N LYS A 18 18.74 24.55 -18.78
CA LYS A 18 19.05 24.70 -17.35
C LYS A 18 17.96 24.15 -16.43
N ASN A 19 16.69 24.29 -16.81
CA ASN A 19 15.55 23.93 -15.96
C ASN A 19 15.21 22.44 -16.04
N TYR A 20 14.84 21.88 -14.88
CA TYR A 20 14.26 20.54 -14.80
C TYR A 20 12.75 20.61 -14.88
N ILE A 21 12.16 19.75 -15.70
CA ILE A 21 10.70 19.62 -15.85
C ILE A 21 10.26 18.33 -15.15
N PRO A 22 9.20 18.34 -14.32
CA PRO A 22 8.65 17.11 -13.75
C PRO A 22 8.11 16.19 -14.84
N LEU A 23 8.32 14.88 -14.68
CA LEU A 23 7.84 13.90 -15.65
C LEU A 23 6.32 13.72 -15.57
N VAL A 24 5.81 13.59 -14.35
CA VAL A 24 4.39 13.47 -14.05
C VAL A 24 3.87 14.83 -13.61
N ASP A 25 2.77 15.26 -14.21
CA ASP A 25 2.05 16.45 -13.78
C ASP A 25 1.28 16.14 -12.48
N GLU A 26 1.66 16.82 -11.41
CA GLU A 26 1.07 16.65 -10.08
C GLU A 26 -0.34 17.24 -9.99
N GLU A 27 -0.78 18.09 -10.92
CA GLU A 27 -2.16 18.58 -10.93
C GLU A 27 -3.13 17.51 -11.44
N ILE A 28 -2.67 16.67 -12.38
CA ILE A 28 -3.48 15.67 -13.07
C ILE A 28 -3.37 14.30 -12.40
N GLN A 29 -2.19 13.94 -11.89
CA GLN A 29 -1.90 12.62 -11.33
C GLN A 29 -1.20 12.69 -9.98
N PHE A 30 -1.27 11.60 -9.23
CA PHE A 30 -0.46 11.43 -8.04
C PHE A 30 0.98 11.07 -8.42
N ALA A 31 1.93 11.88 -7.97
CA ALA A 31 3.36 11.66 -8.15
C ALA A 31 4.02 11.23 -6.83
N SER A 32 5.23 10.67 -6.93
CA SER A 32 6.05 10.39 -5.75
C SER A 32 6.58 11.69 -5.15
N PRO A 33 6.51 11.87 -3.81
CA PRO A 33 7.16 13.00 -3.14
C PRO A 33 8.70 12.93 -3.25
N ILE A 34 9.24 11.73 -3.42
CA ILE A 34 10.68 11.50 -3.65
C ILE A 34 10.90 11.42 -5.15
N SER A 35 11.75 12.32 -5.67
CA SER A 35 12.08 12.38 -7.09
C SER A 35 13.57 12.21 -7.35
N SER A 36 13.91 11.56 -8.46
CA SER A 36 15.28 11.45 -8.95
C SER A 36 15.49 12.35 -10.18
N ASN A 37 16.60 13.08 -10.24
CA ASN A 37 16.86 13.97 -11.37
C ASN A 37 17.66 13.25 -12.44
N SER A 38 17.16 13.26 -13.67
CA SER A 38 17.92 12.84 -14.84
C SER A 38 18.57 14.07 -15.48
N SER A 39 19.84 14.35 -15.15
CA SER A 39 20.55 15.55 -15.62
C SER A 39 20.69 15.61 -17.14
N ARG A 40 20.89 14.46 -17.77
CA ARG A 40 21.00 14.32 -19.23
C ARG A 40 19.74 14.76 -19.98
N HIS A 41 18.57 14.38 -19.45
CA HIS A 41 17.28 14.73 -20.04
C HIS A 41 16.68 16.02 -19.45
N ARG A 42 17.27 16.54 -18.36
CA ARG A 42 16.71 17.64 -17.56
C ARG A 42 15.27 17.37 -17.12
N ILE A 43 15.00 16.13 -16.72
CA ILE A 43 13.70 15.69 -16.23
C ILE A 43 13.82 15.31 -14.75
N LYS A 44 12.89 15.80 -13.95
CA LYS A 44 12.67 15.35 -12.56
C LYS A 44 11.75 14.13 -12.63
N ASN A 45 12.31 12.94 -12.42
CA ASN A 45 11.56 11.70 -12.37
C ASN A 45 10.84 11.59 -11.02
N ASN A 46 9.57 11.97 -11.02
CA ASN A 46 8.64 11.91 -9.88
C ASN A 46 7.63 10.75 -10.03
N LEU A 47 7.99 9.68 -10.75
CA LEU A 47 7.12 8.52 -10.89
C LEU A 47 6.79 7.87 -9.53
N PRO A 48 5.53 7.47 -9.29
CA PRO A 48 5.09 6.82 -8.04
C PRO A 48 5.50 5.34 -7.94
N GLY A 49 6.74 5.00 -8.31
CA GLY A 49 7.22 3.63 -8.27
C GLY A 49 8.61 3.44 -8.86
N THR A 50 8.92 2.19 -9.22
CA THR A 50 10.19 1.78 -9.81
C THR A 50 9.97 1.25 -11.23
N VAL A 51 11.07 0.86 -11.89
CA VAL A 51 11.05 0.27 -13.23
C VAL A 51 10.19 -0.99 -13.30
N GLY A 52 10.13 -1.78 -12.22
CA GLY A 52 9.35 -3.01 -12.16
C GLY A 52 7.86 -2.78 -11.88
N PHE A 53 7.49 -1.65 -11.26
CA PHE A 53 6.11 -1.34 -10.94
C PHE A 53 5.93 0.17 -10.68
N CYS A 54 5.12 0.81 -11.51
CA CYS A 54 4.82 2.23 -11.44
C CYS A 54 3.31 2.50 -11.62
N PRO A 55 2.53 2.55 -10.53
CA PRO A 55 1.09 2.79 -10.59
C PRO A 55 0.79 4.26 -10.90
N LEU A 56 0.34 4.56 -12.12
CA LEU A 56 -0.12 5.89 -12.50
C LEU A 56 -1.60 6.07 -12.15
N ILE A 57 -1.89 6.98 -11.23
CA ILE A 57 -3.24 7.21 -10.71
C ILE A 57 -3.63 8.65 -10.97
N PHE A 58 -4.75 8.84 -11.65
CA PHE A 58 -5.32 10.15 -11.90
C PHE A 58 -5.99 10.73 -10.65
N LYS A 59 -5.83 12.04 -10.46
CA LYS A 59 -6.57 12.80 -9.46
C LYS A 59 -8.00 12.98 -9.97
N THR A 60 -8.92 12.23 -9.38
CA THR A 60 -10.35 12.39 -9.61
C THR A 60 -10.98 13.05 -8.40
N GLN A 61 -12.09 13.78 -8.61
CA GLN A 61 -12.81 14.42 -7.50
C GLN A 61 -13.14 13.42 -6.38
N LYS A 62 -13.65 12.24 -6.76
CA LYS A 62 -13.93 11.15 -5.83
C LYS A 62 -12.74 10.74 -4.97
N LEU A 63 -11.54 10.63 -5.54
CA LEU A 63 -10.34 10.28 -4.78
C LEU A 63 -9.92 11.42 -3.84
N ASN A 64 -9.97 12.66 -4.32
CA ASN A 64 -9.66 13.82 -3.50
C ASN A 64 -10.63 13.95 -2.31
N ASP A 65 -11.91 13.69 -2.53
CA ASP A 65 -12.94 13.70 -1.48
C ASP A 65 -12.60 12.65 -0.40
N TYR A 66 -12.31 11.40 -0.78
CA TYR A 66 -11.92 10.37 0.18
C TYR A 66 -10.62 10.67 0.93
N ILE A 67 -9.63 11.27 0.27
CA ILE A 67 -8.40 11.70 0.92
C ILE A 67 -8.71 12.80 1.95
N SER A 68 -9.60 13.74 1.61
CA SER A 68 -10.02 14.84 2.48
C SER A 68 -10.83 14.35 3.69
N GLU A 69 -11.60 13.27 3.54
CA GLU A 69 -12.40 12.69 4.62
C GLU A 69 -11.56 12.13 5.77
N ASN A 70 -10.25 11.94 5.55
CA ASN A 70 -9.27 11.49 6.54
C ASN A 70 -9.79 10.28 7.34
N LEU A 71 -10.19 9.23 6.64
CA LEU A 71 -10.81 8.04 7.22
C LEU A 71 -9.94 7.37 8.29
N SER A 72 -8.61 7.53 8.22
CA SER A 72 -7.69 6.99 9.23
C SER A 72 -7.91 7.63 10.60
N SER A 73 -8.14 8.95 10.67
CA SER A 73 -8.42 9.65 11.92
C SER A 73 -9.78 9.24 12.49
N LYS A 74 -10.81 9.17 11.65
CA LYS A 74 -12.16 8.69 12.03
C LYS A 74 -12.15 7.24 12.51
N LYS A 75 -11.35 6.38 11.87
CA LYS A 75 -11.19 4.97 12.27
C LYS A 75 -10.63 4.86 13.67
N ASN A 76 -9.57 5.62 13.99
CA ASN A 76 -8.95 5.56 15.31
C ASN A 76 -9.92 6.01 16.40
N SER A 77 -10.71 7.08 16.18
CA SER A 77 -11.74 7.48 17.14
C SER A 77 -12.81 6.41 17.35
N TYR A 78 -13.26 5.77 16.27
CA TYR A 78 -14.29 4.74 16.35
C TYR A 78 -13.79 3.47 17.03
N LEU A 79 -12.58 3.00 16.67
CA LEU A 79 -11.99 1.79 17.26
C LEU A 79 -11.61 1.99 18.73
N ASN A 80 -11.21 3.19 19.13
CA ASN A 80 -10.92 3.49 20.54
C ASN A 80 -12.18 3.44 21.44
N ALA A 81 -13.38 3.62 20.86
CA ALA A 81 -14.63 3.49 21.60
C ALA A 81 -15.05 2.03 21.81
N VAL A 82 -14.45 1.07 21.09
CA VAL A 82 -14.77 -0.36 21.19
C VAL A 82 -13.78 -1.04 22.13
N HIS A 83 -14.27 -1.86 23.05
CA HIS A 83 -13.41 -2.63 23.92
C HIS A 83 -12.51 -3.59 23.12
N LYS A 84 -11.23 -3.65 23.52
CA LYS A 84 -10.17 -4.41 22.84
C LYS A 84 -10.51 -5.90 22.70
N ASP A 85 -11.20 -6.48 23.67
CA ASP A 85 -11.60 -7.90 23.69
C ASP A 85 -12.65 -8.22 22.62
N VAL A 86 -13.61 -7.31 22.39
CA VAL A 86 -14.62 -7.42 21.32
C VAL A 86 -13.94 -7.36 19.95
N LEU A 87 -13.00 -6.44 19.79
CA LEU A 87 -12.25 -6.25 18.54
C LEU A 87 -11.39 -7.48 18.20
N GLN A 88 -10.76 -8.09 19.20
CA GLN A 88 -9.99 -9.33 19.05
C GLN A 88 -10.85 -10.53 18.65
N ARG A 89 -12.02 -10.69 19.28
CA ARG A 89 -12.94 -11.77 18.89
C ARG A 89 -13.48 -11.57 17.47
N ALA A 90 -13.79 -10.33 17.10
CA ALA A 90 -14.25 -10.00 15.75
C ALA A 90 -13.17 -10.29 14.70
N SER A 91 -11.90 -9.93 14.96
CA SER A 91 -10.80 -10.23 14.03
C SER A 91 -10.55 -11.73 13.90
N ALA A 92 -10.55 -12.48 15.00
CA ALA A 92 -10.42 -13.94 14.98
C ALA A 92 -11.57 -14.61 14.21
N PHE A 93 -12.80 -14.11 14.37
CA PHE A 93 -13.95 -14.60 13.62
C PHE A 93 -13.86 -14.28 12.13
N LEU A 94 -13.44 -13.07 11.75
CA LEU A 94 -13.26 -12.66 10.35
C LEU A 94 -12.17 -13.52 9.66
N LEU A 95 -11.03 -13.72 10.31
CA LEU A 95 -9.95 -14.58 9.81
C LEU A 95 -10.43 -16.03 9.60
N LEU A 96 -11.18 -16.56 10.56
CA LEU A 96 -11.74 -17.91 10.47
C LEU A 96 -12.71 -18.04 9.29
N LYS A 97 -13.55 -17.02 9.05
CA LYS A 97 -14.50 -16.99 7.94
C LYS A 97 -13.80 -16.90 6.60
N ASP A 98 -12.79 -16.04 6.48
CA ASP A 98 -12.00 -15.86 5.28
C ASP A 98 -11.28 -17.16 4.90
N SER A 99 -10.59 -17.79 5.88
CA SER A 99 -9.93 -19.08 5.68
C SER A 99 -10.90 -20.17 5.22
N LYS A 100 -12.09 -20.26 5.84
CA LYS A 100 -13.10 -21.25 5.44
C LYS A 100 -13.62 -21.02 4.02
N ALA A 101 -13.76 -19.76 3.60
CA ALA A 101 -14.15 -19.42 2.24
C ALA A 101 -13.07 -19.85 1.24
N SER A 102 -11.79 -19.58 1.53
CA SER A 102 -10.66 -20.03 0.71
C SER A 102 -10.62 -21.56 0.57
N PHE A 103 -10.74 -22.32 1.67
CA PHE A 103 -10.77 -23.79 1.60
C PHE A 103 -11.93 -24.34 0.77
N THR A 104 -13.09 -23.67 0.81
CA THR A 104 -14.27 -24.06 0.03
C THR A 104 -14.04 -23.86 -1.48
N ILE A 105 -13.26 -22.83 -1.86
CA ILE A 105 -12.91 -22.56 -3.26
C ILE A 105 -11.85 -23.58 -3.75
N GLU A 106 -10.91 -23.95 -2.90
CA GLU A 106 -9.82 -24.92 -3.19
C GLU A 106 -10.29 -26.40 -3.14
N GLY A 107 -11.52 -26.67 -2.71
CA GLY A 107 -12.08 -28.02 -2.61
C GLY A 107 -11.50 -28.88 -1.47
N GLU A 108 -10.76 -28.27 -0.55
CA GLU A 108 -10.19 -28.95 0.61
C GLU A 108 -11.24 -29.09 1.73
N ASN A 109 -11.34 -30.28 2.32
CA ASN A 109 -12.23 -30.53 3.46
C ASN A 109 -11.39 -30.76 4.74
N PRO A 110 -11.04 -29.69 5.48
CA PRO A 110 -10.14 -29.81 6.62
C PRO A 110 -10.83 -30.56 7.78
N THR A 111 -10.31 -31.75 8.12
CA THR A 111 -10.86 -32.65 9.15
C THR A 111 -10.60 -32.16 10.59
N ASN A 112 -9.58 -31.33 10.81
CA ASN A 112 -9.23 -30.75 12.11
C ASN A 112 -8.92 -29.27 11.93
N ASN A 113 -9.81 -28.38 12.36
CA ASN A 113 -9.82 -26.94 12.03
C ASN A 113 -8.52 -26.20 12.43
N PRO A 114 -7.54 -26.04 11.50
CA PRO A 114 -6.28 -25.39 11.80
C PRO A 114 -6.52 -23.89 12.04
N ALA A 115 -7.42 -23.28 11.29
CA ALA A 115 -7.76 -21.86 11.39
C ALA A 115 -8.24 -21.44 12.80
N VAL A 116 -8.99 -22.30 13.51
CA VAL A 116 -9.35 -22.05 14.93
C VAL A 116 -8.13 -22.12 15.85
N ARG A 117 -7.20 -23.05 15.62
CA ARG A 117 -5.95 -23.16 16.40
C ARG A 117 -5.02 -21.98 16.13
N TRP A 118 -4.93 -21.55 14.87
CA TRP A 118 -4.21 -20.34 14.46
C TRP A 118 -4.81 -19.07 15.05
N GLY A 119 -6.15 -18.94 15.04
CA GLY A 119 -6.85 -17.82 15.71
C GLY A 119 -6.51 -17.74 17.20
N ARG A 120 -6.54 -18.86 17.92
CA ARG A 120 -6.14 -18.94 19.34
C ARG A 120 -4.65 -18.63 19.58
N ALA A 121 -3.77 -18.98 18.63
CA ALA A 121 -2.34 -18.69 18.71
C ALA A 121 -2.05 -17.19 18.52
N ILE A 122 -2.80 -16.52 17.64
CA ILE A 122 -2.70 -15.06 17.44
C ILE A 122 -3.23 -14.31 18.68
N GLU A 123 -4.35 -14.76 19.25
CA GLU A 123 -4.89 -14.21 20.51
C GLU A 123 -3.88 -14.28 21.67
N THR A 124 -3.16 -15.40 21.81
CA THR A 124 -2.18 -15.60 22.89
C THR A 124 -0.85 -14.88 22.64
N THR A 125 -0.42 -14.69 21.39
CA THR A 125 0.84 -14.01 21.07
C THR A 125 0.75 -12.49 21.26
N GLN A 126 -0.43 -11.88 21.09
CA GLN A 126 -0.62 -10.45 21.32
C GLN A 126 -0.67 -10.04 22.80
N TRP A 127 -0.78 -11.01 23.72
CA TRP A 127 -0.74 -10.76 25.17
C TRP A 127 0.69 -10.72 25.73
N ARG A 128 1.70 -11.24 25.01
CA ARG A 128 3.10 -11.26 25.45
C ARG A 128 3.92 -10.02 25.06
N CYS A 129 3.38 -9.09 24.27
CA CYS A 129 4.05 -7.83 23.92
C CYS A 129 3.41 -6.58 24.58
N SER A 130 2.60 -6.73 25.62
CA SER A 130 2.04 -5.58 26.37
C SER A 130 2.39 -5.56 27.87
N PHE A 131 3.31 -6.42 28.32
CA PHE A 131 3.97 -6.29 29.62
C PHE A 131 5.45 -6.63 29.48
N GLY A 132 6.24 -5.59 29.22
CA GLY A 132 7.70 -5.59 29.22
C GLY A 132 8.11 -4.13 29.08
N PHE A 133 8.81 -3.62 30.09
CA PHE A 133 9.36 -2.27 30.21
C PHE A 133 10.01 -1.75 28.92
#